data_AF-A0A662N670-F1
#
_entry.id   AF-A0A662N670-F1
#
_cell.length_a   1.000
_cell.length_b   1.000
_cell.length_c   1.000
_cell.angle_alpha   90.00
_cell.angle_beta   90.00
_cell.angle_gamma   90.00
#
_symmetry.space_group_name_H-M   'P 1'
#
loop_
_entity.id
_entity.type
_entity.pdbx_description
1 polymer ?
#
loop_
_entity_poly.entity_id
_entity_poly.type
_entity_poly.pdbx_seq_one_letter_code
_entity_poly.pdbx_strand_id
1 'polypeptide(L)'
;MKRGIILIIFLMLLPLASACYSPMDNLAVEVYLNKPGISYNLTPLKSAENVLIENNTIIYRSHYDERVAIILREAKGLHLRIQIPAKSFNSSYTYTRFNLSFIFPNESLKNAEKLGWKIEGNYVFRKQNLLVQISSLKGNECRSDNECATGGCSGEICTTRENAKNIVSICVYKDWYKCLQMTSCGCVNGVCTWKPNEDFEKCLKSHGVDPSKIIKVASGEVLIAAYNREKLGEEDLKELKELFNVLGISCAFENLTFKTEKIDMPKGIVDEYSFNFKEALREELKWLKENEIINITDDDIEAITSVAERGKAGYNSQIGWYETKEGKMAWIPYYKSKNPLLLKCAVAPHNVSLPKGKIALPTSTSTPTPSSSSTPSPREGICGTSFIAALTLLPLIIKRCGK
;
A
#
# COMPACT_ATOMS: atom_id res chain seq x y z
N MET A 1 -2.50 -47.03 5.16
CA MET A 1 -2.85 -45.88 6.03
C MET A 1 -1.67 -45.13 6.68
N LYS A 2 -0.44 -45.67 6.79
CA LYS A 2 0.68 -44.96 7.47
C LYS A 2 1.49 -43.97 6.61
N ARG A 3 1.39 -44.01 5.27
CA ARG A 3 2.13 -43.08 4.38
C ARG A 3 1.41 -41.75 4.08
N GLY A 4 0.08 -41.69 4.23
CA GLY A 4 -0.69 -40.46 4.04
C GLY A 4 -0.70 -39.52 5.25
N ILE A 5 -0.55 -40.08 6.46
CA ILE A 5 -0.58 -39.30 7.72
C ILE A 5 0.73 -38.50 7.92
N ILE A 6 1.87 -39.01 7.43
CA ILE A 6 3.17 -38.33 7.53
C ILE A 6 3.22 -37.05 6.67
N LEU A 7 2.56 -37.05 5.50
CA LEU A 7 2.56 -35.88 4.60
C LEU A 7 1.68 -34.73 5.14
N ILE A 8 0.58 -35.06 5.82
CA ILE A 8 -0.35 -34.08 6.41
C ILE A 8 0.26 -33.41 7.65
N ILE A 9 0.99 -34.17 8.48
CA ILE A 9 1.69 -33.64 9.65
C ILE A 9 2.86 -32.73 9.23
N PHE A 10 3.56 -33.04 8.13
CA PHE A 10 4.63 -32.20 7.61
C PHE A 10 4.12 -30.89 7.00
N LEU A 11 2.90 -30.88 6.41
CA LEU A 11 2.25 -29.65 5.94
C LEU A 11 1.80 -28.73 7.09
N MET A 12 1.44 -29.27 8.25
CA MET A 12 1.03 -28.49 9.43
C MET A 12 2.21 -27.90 10.22
N LEU A 13 3.44 -28.34 9.95
CA LEU A 13 4.67 -27.80 10.56
C LEU A 13 5.31 -26.67 9.76
N LEU A 14 4.74 -26.30 8.61
CA LEU A 14 5.16 -25.10 7.89
C LEU A 14 4.69 -23.89 8.69
N PRO A 15 5.59 -23.03 9.21
CA PRO A 15 5.17 -21.82 9.88
C PRO A 15 4.31 -21.02 8.91
N LEU A 16 3.13 -20.61 9.38
CA LEU A 16 2.27 -19.60 8.74
C LEU A 16 2.98 -18.24 8.79
N ALA A 17 4.14 -18.16 8.13
CA ALA A 17 4.89 -16.93 8.06
C ALA A 17 4.24 -16.07 6.97
N SER A 18 3.53 -15.03 7.42
CA SER A 18 2.98 -13.98 6.57
C SER A 18 4.12 -13.14 6.01
N ALA A 19 3.84 -12.38 4.94
CA ALA A 19 4.72 -11.29 4.54
C ALA A 19 5.08 -10.46 5.78
N CYS A 20 6.37 -10.20 5.97
CA CYS A 20 6.91 -9.37 7.04
C CYS A 20 6.23 -8.00 6.96
N TYR A 21 5.39 -7.72 7.95
CA TYR A 21 4.49 -6.58 7.98
C TYR A 21 4.38 -6.10 9.41
N SER A 22 4.62 -4.82 9.63
CA SER A 22 4.24 -4.14 10.88
C SER A 22 2.97 -3.34 10.62
N PRO A 23 1.95 -3.39 11.51
CA PRO A 23 0.80 -2.50 11.39
C PRO A 23 1.18 -1.02 11.26
N MET A 24 2.32 -0.61 11.85
CA MET A 24 2.86 0.76 11.73
C MET A 24 3.31 1.14 10.32
N ASP A 25 3.55 0.18 9.43
CA ASP A 25 3.92 0.47 8.05
C ASP A 25 2.79 1.24 7.33
N ASN A 26 1.53 1.03 7.72
CA ASN A 26 0.39 1.80 7.21
C ASN A 26 0.41 3.29 7.60
N LEU A 27 1.21 3.66 8.60
CA LEU A 27 1.39 5.02 9.09
C LEU A 27 2.75 5.60 8.69
N ALA A 28 3.44 4.97 7.73
CA ALA A 28 4.81 5.33 7.38
C ALA A 28 5.12 5.28 5.88
N VAL A 29 6.22 5.96 5.53
CA VAL A 29 6.98 5.78 4.30
C VAL A 29 8.45 5.61 4.68
N GLU A 30 9.16 4.70 4.01
CA GLU A 30 10.57 4.41 4.28
C GLU A 30 11.38 4.34 3.00
N VAL A 31 12.54 4.99 3.01
CA VAL A 31 13.51 5.01 1.92
C VAL A 31 14.81 4.39 2.40
N TYR A 32 15.29 3.40 1.67
CA TYR A 32 16.63 2.84 1.81
C TYR A 32 17.56 3.52 0.80
N LEU A 33 18.45 4.38 1.27
CA LEU A 33 19.37 5.17 0.45
C LEU A 33 20.56 4.33 0.00
N ASN A 34 20.34 3.44 -0.97
CA ASN A 34 21.29 2.42 -1.41
C ASN A 34 21.87 2.65 -2.82
N LYS A 35 21.56 3.78 -3.46
CA LYS A 35 22.13 4.12 -4.77
C LYS A 35 23.63 4.35 -4.64
N PRO A 36 24.48 3.74 -5.48
CA PRO A 36 25.92 4.00 -5.47
C PRO A 36 26.23 5.49 -5.63
N GLY A 37 27.18 5.99 -4.82
CA GLY A 37 27.56 7.41 -4.80
C GLY A 37 26.82 8.26 -3.76
N ILE A 38 25.75 7.76 -3.15
CA ILE A 38 25.14 8.40 -1.98
C ILE A 38 25.97 8.09 -0.74
N SER A 39 26.41 9.14 -0.05
CA SER A 39 27.12 9.06 1.24
C SER A 39 26.37 9.85 2.30
N TYR A 40 26.64 9.58 3.57
CA TYR A 40 26.01 10.28 4.68
C TYR A 40 26.94 10.38 5.91
N ASN A 41 26.73 11.39 6.74
CA ASN A 41 27.42 11.61 8.00
C ASN A 41 26.41 11.97 9.10
N LEU A 42 26.10 11.02 9.97
CA LEU A 42 25.14 11.21 11.07
C LEU A 42 25.75 11.88 12.31
N THR A 43 27.04 12.21 12.31
CA THR A 43 27.72 12.80 13.47
C THR A 43 27.04 14.07 13.98
N PRO A 44 26.64 15.05 13.13
CA PRO A 44 25.96 16.25 13.59
C PRO A 44 24.64 15.96 14.32
N LEU A 45 23.93 14.90 13.92
CA LEU A 45 22.67 14.49 14.54
C LEU A 45 22.87 13.79 15.89
N LYS A 46 24.00 13.09 16.07
CA LYS A 46 24.31 12.41 17.33
C LYS A 46 24.63 13.38 18.47
N SER A 47 25.05 14.59 18.15
CA SER A 47 25.33 15.67 19.10
C SER A 47 24.25 16.77 19.12
N ALA A 48 23.17 16.61 18.35
CA ALA A 48 22.09 17.57 18.27
C ALA A 48 21.17 17.52 19.50
N GLU A 49 20.56 18.65 19.85
CA GLU A 49 19.52 18.71 20.87
C GLU A 49 18.17 18.24 20.31
N ASN A 50 17.29 17.78 21.20
CA ASN A 50 15.95 17.28 20.87
C ASN A 50 15.96 16.09 19.90
N VAL A 51 16.93 15.19 20.09
CA VAL A 51 17.06 13.93 19.37
C VAL A 51 17.04 12.78 20.38
N LEU A 52 16.35 11.70 20.04
CA LEU A 52 16.45 10.43 20.78
C LEU A 52 17.36 9.48 20.01
N ILE A 53 18.26 8.80 20.71
CA ILE A 53 19.20 7.85 20.13
C ILE A 53 19.03 6.51 20.83
N GLU A 54 18.58 5.49 20.09
CA GLU A 54 18.34 4.15 20.60
C GLU A 54 18.84 3.11 19.58
N ASN A 55 19.75 2.21 19.97
CA ASN A 55 20.19 1.09 19.10
C ASN A 55 20.58 1.51 17.66
N ASN A 56 21.46 2.51 17.51
CA ASN A 56 21.85 3.10 16.20
C ASN A 56 20.68 3.67 15.37
N THR A 57 19.58 4.00 16.05
CA THR A 57 18.43 4.70 15.48
C THR A 57 18.39 6.11 16.06
N ILE A 58 18.27 7.11 15.19
CA ILE A 58 18.14 8.52 15.54
C ILE A 58 16.70 8.92 15.26
N ILE A 59 16.02 9.48 16.26
CA ILE A 59 14.61 9.86 16.17
C ILE A 59 14.48 11.34 16.50
N TYR A 60 13.85 12.10 15.61
CA TYR A 60 13.53 13.51 15.81
C TYR A 60 12.16 13.87 15.21
N ARG A 61 11.68 15.08 15.49
CA ARG A 61 10.39 15.57 14.95
C ARG A 61 10.55 16.04 13.51
N SER A 62 9.58 15.72 12.66
CA SER A 62 9.57 16.20 11.29
C SER A 62 9.51 17.72 11.20
N HIS A 63 10.20 18.27 10.21
CA HIS A 63 10.17 19.65 9.80
C HIS A 63 8.81 20.03 9.16
N TYR A 64 8.17 19.06 8.49
CA TYR A 64 6.86 19.23 7.85
C TYR A 64 5.69 19.26 8.85
N ASP A 65 5.66 18.33 9.81
CA ASP A 65 4.66 18.31 10.90
C ASP A 65 5.32 17.82 12.19
N GLU A 66 5.38 18.66 13.21
CA GLU A 66 6.10 18.36 14.46
C GLU A 66 5.55 17.15 15.22
N ARG A 67 4.35 16.68 14.89
CA ARG A 67 3.73 15.48 15.47
C ARG A 67 4.22 14.20 14.78
N VAL A 68 4.97 14.29 13.69
CA VAL A 68 5.45 13.13 12.94
C VAL A 68 6.91 12.84 13.27
N ALA A 69 7.26 11.56 13.38
CA ALA A 69 8.61 11.11 13.68
C ALA A 69 9.43 10.92 12.42
N ILE A 70 10.67 11.41 12.44
CA ILE A 70 11.71 11.02 11.50
C ILE A 70 12.63 10.04 12.20
N ILE A 71 12.82 8.89 11.58
CA ILE A 71 13.57 7.76 12.12
C ILE A 71 14.68 7.44 11.12
N LEU A 72 15.92 7.75 11.49
CA LEU A 72 17.10 7.39 10.73
C LEU A 72 17.74 6.15 11.35
N ARG A 73 17.91 5.09 10.57
CA ARG A 73 18.52 3.84 11.03
C ARG A 73 19.66 3.43 10.12
N GLU A 74 20.83 3.20 10.71
CA GLU A 74 22.00 2.69 10.01
C GLU A 74 22.03 1.15 10.06
N ALA A 75 22.00 0.52 8.88
CA ALA A 75 22.11 -0.92 8.72
C ALA A 75 23.08 -1.26 7.57
N LYS A 76 22.62 -1.86 6.47
CA LYS A 76 23.41 -2.05 5.24
C LYS A 76 23.52 -0.75 4.40
N GLY A 77 23.37 0.39 5.05
CA GLY A 77 23.15 1.72 4.48
C GLY A 77 22.09 2.48 5.29
N LEU A 78 21.80 3.71 4.89
CA LEU A 78 20.91 4.60 5.64
C LEU A 78 19.45 4.37 5.25
N HIS A 79 18.63 4.09 6.25
CA HIS A 79 17.17 4.10 6.12
C HIS A 79 16.63 5.40 6.71
N LEU A 80 15.81 6.10 5.93
CA LEU A 80 15.01 7.22 6.39
C LEU A 80 13.55 6.81 6.40
N ARG A 81 12.93 6.81 7.58
CA ARG A 81 11.51 6.49 7.76
C ARG A 81 10.79 7.68 8.36
N ILE A 82 9.72 8.11 7.70
CA ILE A 82 8.75 9.06 8.24
C ILE A 82 7.60 8.22 8.78
N GLN A 83 7.30 8.37 10.08
CA GLN A 83 6.25 7.60 10.73
C GLN A 83 5.36 8.50 11.57
N ILE A 84 4.05 8.45 11.30
CA ILE A 84 3.04 9.04 12.16
C ILE A 84 2.92 8.17 13.42
N PRO A 85 3.15 8.71 14.63
CA PRO A 85 2.89 7.97 15.86
C PRO A 85 1.42 7.55 15.96
N ALA A 86 1.17 6.35 16.48
CA ALA A 86 -0.20 5.86 16.66
C ALA A 86 -0.86 6.50 17.88
N LYS A 87 -2.07 7.02 17.68
CA LYS A 87 -2.98 7.46 18.74
C LYS A 87 -3.65 6.27 19.43
N SER A 88 -4.03 5.26 18.65
CA SER A 88 -4.65 4.03 19.12
C SER A 88 -4.35 2.88 18.15
N PHE A 89 -4.47 1.65 18.63
CA PHE A 89 -4.44 0.43 17.81
C PHE A 89 -5.82 -0.09 17.44
N ASN A 90 -6.86 0.54 17.99
CA ASN A 90 -8.25 0.24 17.68
C ASN A 90 -8.75 1.32 16.72
N SER A 91 -8.95 0.94 15.46
CA SER A 91 -9.63 1.76 14.46
C SER A 91 -10.95 1.11 14.06
N SER A 92 -11.81 1.89 13.42
CA SER A 92 -13.08 1.43 12.89
C SER A 92 -13.15 1.72 11.40
N TYR A 93 -13.93 0.92 10.69
CA TYR A 93 -14.29 1.22 9.32
C TYR A 93 -15.76 0.91 9.09
N THR A 94 -16.38 1.72 8.25
CA THR A 94 -17.75 1.55 7.81
C THR A 94 -17.74 0.93 6.42
N TYR A 95 -18.53 -0.10 6.17
CA TYR A 95 -18.54 -0.78 4.89
C TYR A 95 -19.92 -1.28 4.48
N THR A 96 -20.08 -1.58 3.19
CA THR A 96 -21.19 -2.36 2.67
C THR A 96 -20.70 -3.28 1.56
N ARG A 97 -21.43 -4.39 1.36
CA ARG A 97 -21.18 -5.35 0.28
C ARG A 97 -22.50 -5.64 -0.44
N PHE A 98 -22.47 -5.62 -1.76
CA PHE A 98 -23.62 -5.98 -2.59
C PHE A 98 -23.15 -6.53 -3.93
N ASN A 99 -24.01 -7.28 -4.62
CA ASN A 99 -23.70 -7.81 -5.94
C ASN A 99 -24.26 -6.90 -7.02
N LEU A 100 -23.48 -6.70 -8.09
CA LEU A 100 -23.87 -5.91 -9.25
C LEU A 100 -23.49 -6.65 -10.53
N SER A 101 -24.43 -6.66 -11.48
CA SER A 101 -24.26 -7.19 -12.83
C SER A 101 -24.05 -6.02 -13.79
N PHE A 102 -22.83 -5.80 -14.30
CA PHE A 102 -22.54 -4.63 -15.14
C PHE A 102 -21.31 -4.79 -16.05
N ILE A 103 -21.20 -3.91 -17.04
CA ILE A 103 -20.10 -3.82 -18.00
C ILE A 103 -19.52 -2.41 -17.94
N PHE A 104 -18.25 -2.27 -17.54
CA PHE A 104 -17.60 -0.97 -17.49
C PHE A 104 -17.11 -0.52 -18.87
N PRO A 105 -17.53 0.67 -19.35
CA PRO A 105 -16.85 1.35 -20.44
C PRO A 105 -15.43 1.74 -20.01
N ASN A 106 -14.44 1.64 -20.91
CA ASN A 106 -13.09 2.15 -20.65
C ASN A 106 -13.07 3.65 -20.34
N GLU A 107 -14.03 4.41 -20.88
CA GLU A 107 -14.17 5.85 -20.62
C GLU A 107 -14.53 6.16 -19.16
N SER A 108 -15.32 5.29 -18.51
CA SER A 108 -15.70 5.44 -17.10
C SER A 108 -14.49 5.41 -16.17
N LEU A 109 -13.46 4.61 -16.48
CA LEU A 109 -12.22 4.57 -15.69
C LEU A 109 -11.47 5.90 -15.77
N LYS A 110 -11.30 6.46 -16.97
CA LYS A 110 -10.65 7.77 -17.17
C LYS A 110 -11.40 8.89 -16.46
N ASN A 111 -12.72 8.84 -16.49
CA ASN A 111 -13.55 9.84 -15.82
C ASN A 111 -13.46 9.72 -14.29
N ALA A 112 -13.32 8.51 -13.74
CA ALA A 112 -13.08 8.32 -12.31
C ALA A 112 -11.72 8.90 -11.87
N GLU A 113 -10.67 8.72 -12.69
CA GLU A 113 -9.35 9.34 -12.44
C GLU A 113 -9.42 10.87 -12.42
N LYS A 114 -10.20 11.49 -13.34
CA LYS A 114 -10.43 12.95 -13.35
C LYS A 114 -11.13 13.45 -12.08
N LEU A 115 -11.95 12.62 -11.43
CA LEU A 115 -12.54 12.92 -10.12
C LEU A 115 -11.55 12.75 -8.95
N GLY A 116 -10.29 12.38 -9.22
CA GLY A 116 -9.25 12.20 -8.22
C GLY A 116 -9.23 10.82 -7.57
N TRP A 117 -9.92 9.84 -8.15
CA TRP A 117 -9.83 8.44 -7.69
C TRP A 117 -8.58 7.78 -8.27
N LYS A 118 -7.75 7.22 -7.39
CA LYS A 118 -6.64 6.36 -7.79
C LYS A 118 -7.18 4.96 -8.10
N ILE A 119 -6.84 4.44 -9.27
CA ILE A 119 -7.25 3.11 -9.71
C ILE A 119 -6.06 2.15 -9.58
N GLU A 120 -6.25 1.06 -8.83
CA GLU A 120 -5.24 0.03 -8.59
C GLU A 120 -5.74 -1.33 -9.11
N GLY A 121 -4.91 -2.04 -9.87
CA GLY A 121 -5.29 -3.34 -10.43
C GLY A 121 -6.59 -3.28 -11.25
N ASN A 122 -7.41 -4.33 -11.16
CA ASN A 122 -8.72 -4.37 -11.81
C ASN A 122 -9.79 -3.82 -10.85
N TYR A 123 -10.27 -2.60 -11.10
CA TYR A 123 -11.46 -2.00 -10.46
C TYR A 123 -11.38 -1.82 -8.93
N VAL A 124 -10.19 -1.49 -8.42
CA VAL A 124 -10.01 -0.98 -7.05
C VAL A 124 -9.83 0.53 -7.12
N PHE A 125 -10.80 1.27 -6.61
CA PHE A 125 -10.81 2.73 -6.57
C PHE A 125 -10.51 3.20 -5.16
N ARG A 126 -9.53 4.07 -5.01
CA ARG A 126 -9.14 4.66 -3.72
C ARG A 126 -9.16 6.18 -3.80
N LYS A 127 -9.75 6.82 -2.80
CA LYS A 127 -9.68 8.28 -2.61
C LYS A 127 -9.72 8.55 -1.11
N GLN A 128 -8.63 9.14 -0.58
CA GLN A 128 -8.48 9.35 0.86
C GLN A 128 -8.77 8.06 1.66
N ASN A 129 -9.71 8.12 2.61
CA ASN A 129 -10.15 7.00 3.45
C ASN A 129 -11.18 6.08 2.78
N LEU A 130 -11.61 6.37 1.55
CA LEU A 130 -12.60 5.60 0.80
C LEU A 130 -11.93 4.55 -0.10
N LEU A 131 -12.55 3.38 -0.11
CA LEU A 131 -12.25 2.25 -0.98
C LEU A 131 -13.55 1.79 -1.63
N VAL A 132 -13.55 1.71 -2.95
CA VAL A 132 -14.55 0.95 -3.71
C VAL A 132 -13.82 -0.14 -4.46
N GLN A 133 -14.11 -1.39 -4.15
CA GLN A 133 -13.52 -2.55 -4.81
C GLN A 133 -14.63 -3.36 -5.48
N ILE A 134 -14.42 -3.69 -6.74
CA ILE A 134 -15.36 -4.51 -7.50
C ILE A 134 -14.67 -5.84 -7.82
N SER A 135 -15.00 -6.85 -7.03
CA SER A 135 -14.45 -8.20 -7.12
C SER A 135 -15.25 -9.04 -8.12
N SER A 136 -14.57 -9.89 -8.89
CA SER A 136 -15.17 -10.88 -9.81
C SER A 136 -16.03 -10.30 -10.95
N LEU A 137 -15.40 -9.58 -11.87
CA LEU A 137 -16.04 -9.25 -13.15
C LEU A 137 -15.89 -10.34 -14.21
N LYS A 138 -15.04 -11.36 -14.00
CA LYS A 138 -14.76 -12.34 -15.04
C LYS A 138 -15.52 -13.63 -14.80
N GLY A 139 -16.43 -13.94 -15.72
CA GLY A 139 -16.82 -15.32 -15.96
C GLY A 139 -15.62 -16.16 -16.40
N ASN A 140 -15.80 -17.48 -16.36
CA ASN A 140 -14.80 -18.46 -16.78
C ASN A 140 -15.21 -19.22 -18.05
N GLU A 141 -16.25 -18.75 -18.74
CA GLU A 141 -16.79 -19.38 -19.95
C GLU A 141 -15.89 -19.16 -21.18
N CYS A 142 -15.21 -18.01 -21.25
CA CYS A 142 -14.44 -17.63 -22.43
C CYS A 142 -13.27 -16.69 -22.12
N ARG A 143 -12.27 -16.66 -23.01
CA ARG A 143 -11.21 -15.62 -23.04
C ARG A 143 -11.31 -14.70 -24.25
N SER A 144 -11.93 -15.18 -25.33
CA SER A 144 -12.09 -14.48 -26.59
C SER A 144 -13.43 -14.81 -27.25
N ASP A 145 -13.89 -13.97 -28.18
CA ASP A 145 -15.14 -14.18 -28.92
C ASP A 145 -15.19 -15.54 -29.64
N ASN A 146 -14.03 -16.05 -30.05
CA ASN A 146 -13.93 -17.32 -30.77
C ASN A 146 -14.36 -18.52 -29.91
N GLU A 147 -14.35 -18.39 -28.59
CA GLU A 147 -14.79 -19.44 -27.66
C GLU A 147 -16.31 -19.42 -27.45
N CYS A 148 -17.01 -18.42 -27.99
CA CYS A 148 -18.46 -18.31 -27.95
C CYS A 148 -19.10 -18.66 -29.29
N ALA A 149 -20.33 -19.16 -29.25
CA ALA A 149 -21.13 -19.44 -30.43
C ALA A 149 -22.63 -19.33 -30.15
N THR A 150 -23.38 -19.08 -31.21
CA THR A 150 -24.84 -19.14 -31.20
C THR A 150 -25.30 -20.59 -31.27
N GLY A 151 -26.33 -20.92 -30.50
CA GLY A 151 -26.99 -22.22 -30.48
C GLY A 151 -28.49 -22.05 -30.19
N GLY A 152 -29.18 -23.17 -30.03
CA GLY A 152 -30.64 -23.20 -29.96
C GLY A 152 -31.28 -23.26 -31.34
N CYS A 153 -32.52 -23.74 -31.39
CA CYS A 153 -33.22 -24.04 -32.65
C CYS A 153 -33.49 -22.78 -33.51
N SER A 154 -33.64 -21.61 -32.88
CA SER A 154 -33.81 -20.31 -33.56
C SER A 154 -32.54 -19.44 -33.50
N GLY A 155 -31.41 -19.99 -33.07
CA GLY A 155 -30.17 -19.23 -32.86
C GLY A 155 -30.27 -18.23 -31.69
N GLU A 156 -31.17 -18.46 -30.75
CA GLU A 156 -31.53 -17.53 -29.68
C GLU A 156 -30.60 -17.56 -28.46
N ILE A 157 -29.72 -18.57 -28.38
CA ILE A 157 -28.84 -18.78 -27.23
C ILE A 157 -27.41 -18.47 -27.59
N CYS A 158 -26.81 -17.49 -26.91
CA CYS A 158 -25.36 -17.32 -26.89
C CYS A 158 -24.76 -18.09 -25.71
N THR A 159 -23.80 -18.95 -26.00
CA THR A 159 -23.10 -19.79 -25.02
C THR A 159 -21.70 -20.16 -25.53
N THR A 160 -20.97 -21.01 -24.79
CA THR A 160 -19.67 -21.50 -25.23
C THR A 160 -19.81 -22.30 -26.51
N ARG A 161 -18.77 -22.28 -27.34
CA ARG A 161 -18.75 -23.02 -28.62
C ARG A 161 -18.96 -24.52 -28.45
N GLU A 162 -18.54 -25.07 -27.31
CA GLU A 162 -18.79 -26.46 -26.95
C GLU A 162 -20.28 -26.70 -26.65
N ASN A 163 -20.89 -25.87 -25.80
CA ASN A 163 -22.29 -26.03 -25.42
C ASN A 163 -23.25 -25.75 -26.58
N ALA A 164 -22.91 -24.80 -27.47
CA ALA A 164 -23.75 -24.44 -28.60
C ALA A 164 -24.05 -25.62 -29.54
N LYS A 165 -23.16 -26.63 -29.61
CA LYS A 165 -23.36 -27.84 -30.42
C LYS A 165 -24.34 -28.83 -29.81
N ASN A 166 -24.47 -28.81 -28.48
CA ASN A 166 -25.21 -29.81 -27.71
C ASN A 166 -26.50 -29.26 -27.10
N ILE A 167 -26.72 -27.96 -27.17
CA ILE A 167 -27.86 -27.31 -26.54
C ILE A 167 -29.14 -27.62 -27.31
N VAL A 168 -30.15 -28.10 -26.58
CA VAL A 168 -31.48 -28.35 -27.11
C VAL A 168 -32.42 -27.30 -26.53
N SER A 169 -33.05 -26.52 -27.41
CA SER A 169 -34.10 -25.58 -27.04
C SER A 169 -35.42 -25.98 -27.69
N ILE A 170 -36.53 -25.46 -27.14
CA ILE A 170 -37.82 -25.58 -27.82
C ILE A 170 -37.76 -24.78 -29.13
N CYS A 171 -38.17 -25.39 -30.25
CA CYS A 171 -38.20 -24.74 -31.56
C CYS A 171 -39.36 -23.75 -31.69
N VAL A 172 -39.35 -22.72 -30.85
CA VAL A 172 -40.34 -21.63 -30.84
C VAL A 172 -39.63 -20.35 -31.23
N TYR A 173 -40.11 -19.72 -32.30
CA TYR A 173 -39.65 -18.40 -32.69
C TYR A 173 -40.46 -17.32 -31.96
N LYS A 174 -39.78 -16.38 -31.31
CA LYS A 174 -40.40 -15.22 -30.66
C LYS A 174 -40.09 -13.97 -31.47
N ASP A 175 -41.04 -13.06 -31.58
CA ASP A 175 -40.88 -11.83 -32.39
C ASP A 175 -39.65 -11.00 -31.99
N TRP A 176 -39.28 -11.00 -30.71
CA TRP A 176 -38.11 -10.28 -30.23
C TRP A 176 -36.77 -10.86 -30.73
N TYR A 177 -36.74 -12.12 -31.22
CA TYR A 177 -35.50 -12.73 -31.73
C TYR A 177 -34.91 -11.96 -32.92
N LYS A 178 -35.70 -11.17 -33.65
CA LYS A 178 -35.18 -10.27 -34.68
C LYS A 178 -34.16 -9.27 -34.13
N CYS A 179 -34.25 -8.90 -32.84
CA CYS A 179 -33.30 -8.02 -32.17
C CYS A 179 -31.89 -8.66 -32.13
N LEU A 180 -31.78 -9.99 -32.16
CA LEU A 180 -30.48 -10.68 -32.14
C LEU A 180 -29.62 -10.40 -33.38
N GLN A 181 -30.24 -9.98 -34.49
CA GLN A 181 -29.53 -9.55 -35.71
C GLN A 181 -28.78 -8.21 -35.52
N MET A 182 -29.14 -7.44 -34.50
CA MET A 182 -28.51 -6.16 -34.16
C MET A 182 -27.30 -6.34 -33.23
N THR A 183 -26.93 -7.58 -32.91
CA THR A 183 -25.83 -7.89 -32.00
C THR A 183 -25.07 -9.14 -32.49
N SER A 184 -24.01 -9.50 -31.79
CA SER A 184 -23.26 -10.73 -32.00
C SER A 184 -23.06 -11.46 -30.67
N CYS A 185 -23.01 -12.79 -30.75
CA CYS A 185 -22.59 -13.62 -29.63
C CYS A 185 -21.08 -13.53 -29.48
N GLY A 186 -20.59 -13.20 -28.28
CA GLY A 186 -19.17 -13.09 -28.02
C GLY A 186 -18.82 -13.12 -26.54
N CYS A 187 -17.55 -12.93 -26.25
CA CYS A 187 -17.02 -12.98 -24.91
C CYS A 187 -17.06 -11.61 -24.26
N VAL A 188 -17.99 -11.43 -23.33
CA VAL A 188 -18.11 -10.19 -22.56
C VAL A 188 -17.76 -10.50 -21.13
N ASN A 189 -16.64 -9.95 -20.66
CA ASN A 189 -16.17 -10.15 -19.29
C ASN A 189 -16.10 -11.64 -18.89
N GLY A 190 -15.60 -12.50 -19.78
CA GLY A 190 -15.43 -13.93 -19.53
C GLY A 190 -16.71 -14.77 -19.54
N VAL A 191 -17.85 -14.19 -19.93
CA VAL A 191 -19.13 -14.86 -20.14
C VAL A 191 -19.48 -14.82 -21.63
N CYS A 192 -19.94 -15.93 -22.19
CA CYS A 192 -20.47 -15.95 -23.54
C CYS A 192 -21.88 -15.39 -23.54
N THR A 193 -22.04 -14.20 -24.13
CA THR A 193 -23.31 -13.49 -24.17
C THR A 193 -23.52 -12.68 -25.44
N TRP A 194 -24.75 -12.25 -25.66
CA TRP A 194 -25.10 -11.27 -26.68
C TRP A 194 -24.49 -9.92 -26.32
N LYS A 195 -23.62 -9.39 -27.17
CA LYS A 195 -22.90 -8.14 -26.88
C LYS A 195 -23.91 -6.98 -26.72
N PRO A 196 -23.88 -6.23 -25.61
CA PRO A 196 -24.76 -5.10 -25.46
C PRO A 196 -24.43 -4.02 -26.49
N ASN A 197 -25.46 -3.40 -27.03
CA ASN A 197 -25.38 -2.15 -27.77
C ASN A 197 -26.74 -1.45 -27.69
N GLU A 198 -26.75 -0.15 -27.96
CA GLU A 198 -27.93 0.70 -27.76
C GLU A 198 -29.13 0.26 -28.60
N ASP A 199 -28.92 -0.10 -29.86
CA ASP A 199 -29.99 -0.53 -30.78
C ASP A 199 -30.59 -1.87 -30.35
N PHE A 200 -29.74 -2.82 -29.96
CA PHE A 200 -30.16 -4.13 -29.45
C PHE A 200 -30.99 -3.99 -28.17
N GLU A 201 -30.53 -3.21 -27.19
CA GLU A 201 -31.25 -3.01 -25.94
C GLU A 201 -32.59 -2.28 -26.13
N LYS A 202 -32.63 -1.27 -27.00
CA LYS A 202 -33.88 -0.58 -27.37
C LYS A 202 -34.87 -1.53 -28.02
N CYS A 203 -34.40 -2.38 -28.93
CA CYS A 203 -35.24 -3.40 -29.58
C CYS A 203 -35.84 -4.36 -28.55
N LEU A 204 -35.04 -4.91 -27.63
CA LEU A 204 -35.56 -5.78 -26.56
C LEU A 204 -36.64 -5.09 -25.72
N LYS A 205 -36.39 -3.84 -25.28
CA LYS A 205 -37.35 -3.05 -24.50
C LYS A 205 -38.65 -2.80 -25.26
N SER A 206 -38.59 -2.50 -26.57
CA SER A 206 -39.79 -2.31 -27.40
C SER A 206 -40.66 -3.57 -27.52
N HIS A 207 -40.07 -4.75 -27.29
CA HIS A 207 -40.78 -6.03 -27.26
C HIS A 207 -41.15 -6.49 -25.84
N GLY A 208 -41.02 -5.61 -24.83
CA GLY A 208 -41.30 -5.95 -23.43
C GLY A 208 -40.32 -6.94 -22.83
N VAL A 209 -39.14 -7.12 -23.45
CA VAL A 209 -38.08 -7.99 -22.96
C VAL A 209 -37.09 -7.17 -22.17
N ASP A 210 -36.87 -7.56 -20.91
CA ASP A 210 -35.83 -6.99 -20.07
C ASP A 210 -34.44 -7.43 -20.57
N PRO A 211 -33.56 -6.49 -21.01
CA PRO A 211 -32.24 -6.83 -21.51
C PRO A 211 -31.39 -7.64 -20.54
N SER A 212 -31.57 -7.45 -19.22
CA SER A 212 -30.80 -8.18 -18.20
C SER A 212 -31.08 -9.68 -18.18
N LYS A 213 -32.20 -10.13 -18.75
CA LYS A 213 -32.56 -11.56 -18.90
C LYS A 213 -31.91 -12.21 -20.12
N ILE A 214 -31.47 -11.42 -21.09
CA ILE A 214 -30.91 -11.88 -22.36
C ILE A 214 -29.39 -11.72 -22.37
N ILE A 215 -28.91 -10.58 -21.87
CA ILE A 215 -27.50 -10.21 -21.78
C ILE A 215 -26.97 -10.71 -20.44
N LYS A 216 -26.33 -11.88 -20.48
CA LYS A 216 -25.63 -12.50 -19.35
C LYS A 216 -24.36 -11.70 -19.08
N VAL A 217 -24.27 -11.12 -17.90
CA VAL A 217 -23.04 -10.50 -17.41
C VAL A 217 -22.60 -11.20 -16.14
N ALA A 218 -21.30 -11.28 -15.92
CA ALA A 218 -20.78 -11.75 -14.64
C ALA A 218 -21.25 -10.78 -13.55
N SER A 219 -21.80 -11.33 -12.46
CA SER A 219 -22.05 -10.57 -11.25
C SER A 219 -20.74 -10.38 -10.49
N GLY A 220 -20.41 -9.13 -10.20
CA GLY A 220 -19.31 -8.76 -9.31
C GLY A 220 -19.82 -8.39 -7.92
N GLU A 221 -19.03 -8.70 -6.90
CA GLU A 221 -19.24 -8.18 -5.55
C GLU A 221 -18.62 -6.79 -5.46
N VAL A 222 -19.40 -5.79 -5.10
CA VAL A 222 -18.94 -4.44 -4.79
C VAL A 222 -18.76 -4.32 -3.28
N LEU A 223 -17.54 -4.04 -2.84
CA LEU A 223 -17.20 -3.63 -1.49
C LEU A 223 -16.98 -2.11 -1.48
N ILE A 224 -17.77 -1.40 -0.68
CA ILE A 224 -17.47 -0.02 -0.31
C ILE A 224 -16.96 -0.04 1.13
N ALA A 225 -15.84 0.61 1.41
CA ALA A 225 -15.30 0.77 2.75
C ALA A 225 -14.78 2.19 2.97
N ALA A 226 -15.04 2.73 4.15
CA ALA A 226 -14.52 4.00 4.64
C ALA A 226 -13.74 3.76 5.93
N TYR A 227 -12.42 3.85 5.86
CA TYR A 227 -11.53 3.60 6.99
C TYR A 227 -11.47 4.79 7.95
N ASN A 228 -11.20 4.53 9.23
CA ASN A 228 -11.23 5.51 10.31
C ASN A 228 -12.57 6.26 10.45
N ARG A 229 -13.66 5.67 9.96
CA ARG A 229 -15.03 6.20 10.05
C ARG A 229 -15.91 5.22 10.82
N GLU A 230 -16.72 5.77 11.72
CA GLU A 230 -17.79 5.02 12.39
C GLU A 230 -19.12 5.12 11.63
N LYS A 231 -19.26 6.16 10.78
CA LYS A 231 -20.36 6.41 9.87
C LYS A 231 -19.84 7.24 8.68
N LEU A 232 -20.44 7.07 7.51
CA LEU A 232 -20.20 7.94 6.35
C LEU A 232 -20.74 9.34 6.59
N GLY A 233 -19.92 10.34 6.33
CA GLY A 233 -20.33 11.75 6.30
C GLY A 233 -21.00 12.15 4.98
N GLU A 234 -21.50 13.37 4.90
CA GLU A 234 -22.12 13.91 3.68
C GLU A 234 -21.13 13.99 2.52
N GLU A 235 -19.89 14.38 2.79
CA GLU A 235 -18.81 14.44 1.80
C GLU A 235 -18.46 13.04 1.26
N ASP A 236 -18.33 12.05 2.14
CA ASP A 236 -18.07 10.65 1.73
C ASP A 236 -19.19 10.15 0.79
N LEU A 237 -20.45 10.43 1.13
CA LEU A 237 -21.60 10.04 0.32
C LEU A 237 -21.64 10.76 -1.03
N LYS A 238 -21.26 12.04 -1.08
CA LYS A 238 -21.17 12.81 -2.32
C LYS A 238 -20.12 12.21 -3.25
N GLU A 239 -18.93 11.94 -2.72
CA GLU A 239 -17.81 11.34 -3.46
C GLU A 239 -18.17 9.97 -4.05
N LEU A 240 -18.82 9.12 -3.27
CA LEU A 240 -19.28 7.81 -3.74
C LEU A 240 -20.36 7.93 -4.82
N LYS A 241 -21.31 8.88 -4.69
CA LYS A 241 -22.35 9.11 -5.70
C LYS A 241 -21.76 9.59 -7.02
N GLU A 242 -20.80 10.51 -6.99
CA GLU A 242 -20.13 11.01 -8.20
C GLU A 242 -19.36 9.88 -8.91
N LEU A 243 -18.65 9.04 -8.15
CA LEU A 243 -17.99 7.85 -8.71
C LEU A 243 -19.01 6.91 -9.35
N PHE A 244 -20.10 6.57 -8.65
CA PHE A 244 -21.11 5.65 -9.16
C PHE A 244 -21.80 6.17 -10.41
N ASN A 245 -21.98 7.48 -10.52
CA ASN A 245 -22.51 8.13 -11.72
C ASN A 245 -21.60 7.97 -12.93
N VAL A 246 -20.31 8.24 -12.76
CA VAL A 246 -19.31 8.05 -13.82
C VAL A 246 -19.18 6.57 -14.23
N LEU A 247 -19.31 5.67 -13.26
CA LEU A 247 -19.30 4.24 -13.49
C LEU A 247 -20.59 3.69 -14.11
N GLY A 248 -21.65 4.51 -14.24
CA GLY A 248 -22.94 4.09 -14.81
C GLY A 248 -23.76 3.17 -13.89
N ILE A 249 -23.49 3.19 -12.58
CA ILE A 249 -24.08 2.29 -11.58
C ILE A 249 -24.84 3.04 -10.48
N SER A 250 -25.29 4.27 -10.74
CA SER A 250 -25.98 5.13 -9.77
C SER A 250 -27.18 4.48 -9.09
N CYS A 251 -27.93 3.64 -9.81
CA CYS A 251 -29.10 2.94 -9.26
C CYS A 251 -28.73 1.98 -8.11
N ALA A 252 -27.51 1.47 -8.08
CA ALA A 252 -27.04 0.58 -7.03
C ALA A 252 -26.74 1.31 -5.71
N PHE A 253 -26.71 2.64 -5.75
CA PHE A 253 -26.50 3.45 -4.55
C PHE A 253 -27.77 3.59 -3.71
N GLU A 254 -28.95 3.30 -4.28
CA GLU A 254 -30.22 3.35 -3.57
C GLU A 254 -30.30 2.23 -2.53
N ASN A 255 -30.73 2.56 -1.31
CA ASN A 255 -30.95 1.62 -0.21
C ASN A 255 -29.70 0.88 0.32
N LEU A 256 -28.49 1.40 0.06
CA LEU A 256 -27.27 0.84 0.65
C LEU A 256 -27.30 0.93 2.18
N THR A 257 -27.16 -0.22 2.83
CA THR A 257 -27.03 -0.31 4.29
C THR A 257 -25.58 -0.53 4.66
N PHE A 258 -25.05 0.35 5.49
CA PHE A 258 -23.67 0.29 5.95
C PHE A 258 -23.57 -0.34 7.34
N LYS A 259 -22.52 -1.13 7.54
CA LYS A 259 -22.14 -1.74 8.81
C LYS A 259 -20.82 -1.14 9.28
N THR A 260 -20.58 -1.14 10.58
CA THR A 260 -19.31 -0.67 11.15
C THR A 260 -18.63 -1.81 11.88
N GLU A 261 -17.32 -1.94 11.67
CA GLU A 261 -16.50 -2.97 12.30
C GLU A 261 -15.24 -2.34 12.90
N LYS A 262 -14.80 -2.87 14.03
CA LYS A 262 -13.56 -2.48 14.68
C LYS A 262 -12.46 -3.43 14.26
N ILE A 263 -11.29 -2.88 13.95
CA ILE A 263 -10.12 -3.62 13.50
C ILE A 263 -8.90 -3.23 14.34
N ASP A 264 -7.98 -4.18 14.51
CA ASP A 264 -6.69 -3.97 15.17
C ASP A 264 -5.70 -3.36 14.17
N MET A 265 -5.99 -2.13 13.76
CA MET A 265 -5.16 -1.32 12.87
C MET A 265 -4.89 0.03 13.52
N PRO A 266 -3.65 0.53 13.45
CA PRO A 266 -3.29 1.76 14.11
C PRO A 266 -3.91 2.97 13.43
N LYS A 267 -4.42 3.89 14.24
CA LYS A 267 -4.88 5.21 13.83
C LYS A 267 -3.83 6.24 14.22
N GLY A 268 -3.42 7.08 13.27
CA GLY A 268 -2.40 8.10 13.52
C GLY A 268 -2.86 9.20 14.49
N ILE A 269 -1.91 9.88 15.13
CA ILE A 269 -2.19 11.14 15.83
C ILE A 269 -2.50 12.29 14.85
N VAL A 270 -2.07 12.14 13.60
CA VAL A 270 -2.55 12.91 12.45
C VAL A 270 -3.28 11.94 11.51
N ASP A 271 -4.23 12.43 10.71
CA ASP A 271 -4.98 11.58 9.79
C ASP A 271 -4.09 11.10 8.64
N GLU A 272 -3.80 9.81 8.62
CA GLU A 272 -2.91 9.19 7.65
C GLU A 272 -3.44 9.21 6.21
N TYR A 273 -4.74 9.43 6.01
CA TYR A 273 -5.37 9.48 4.68
C TYR A 273 -5.29 10.86 4.02
N SER A 274 -5.07 11.92 4.80
CA SER A 274 -4.86 13.29 4.33
C SER A 274 -3.42 13.77 4.48
N PHE A 275 -2.59 13.08 5.26
CA PHE A 275 -1.18 13.41 5.42
C PHE A 275 -0.38 13.28 4.11
N ASN A 276 0.34 14.34 3.74
CA ASN A 276 1.13 14.38 2.52
C ASN A 276 2.53 13.80 2.73
N PHE A 277 2.64 12.47 2.70
CA PHE A 277 3.92 11.76 2.83
C PHE A 277 4.96 12.18 1.78
N LYS A 278 4.51 12.57 0.58
CA LYS A 278 5.39 13.00 -0.51
C LYS A 278 6.10 14.32 -0.16
N GLU A 279 5.35 15.33 0.27
CA GLU A 279 5.94 16.62 0.65
C GLU A 279 6.75 16.50 1.94
N ALA A 280 6.27 15.75 2.93
CA ALA A 280 7.03 15.49 4.15
C ALA A 280 8.40 14.87 3.84
N LEU A 281 8.44 13.84 2.98
CA LEU A 281 9.69 13.21 2.58
C LEU A 281 10.61 14.13 1.79
N ARG A 282 10.04 15.00 0.93
CA ARG A 282 10.81 16.00 0.19
C ARG A 282 11.48 16.99 1.15
N GLU A 283 10.74 17.51 2.11
CA GLU A 283 11.24 18.48 3.08
C GLU A 283 12.38 17.89 3.92
N GLU A 284 12.23 16.66 4.40
CA GLU A 284 13.29 16.00 5.19
C GLU A 284 14.55 15.69 4.38
N LEU A 285 14.41 15.17 3.17
CA LEU A 285 15.56 14.89 2.32
C LEU A 285 16.32 16.17 1.95
N LYS A 286 15.59 17.26 1.67
CA LYS A 286 16.19 18.58 1.42
C LYS A 286 16.91 19.10 2.65
N TRP A 287 16.27 19.07 3.82
CA TRP A 287 16.89 19.52 5.07
C TRP A 287 18.16 18.72 5.40
N LEU A 288 18.13 17.39 5.25
CA LEU A 288 19.32 16.55 5.46
C LEU A 288 20.44 16.85 4.46
N LYS A 289 20.09 17.16 3.21
CA LYS A 289 21.06 17.57 2.17
C LYS A 289 21.67 18.94 2.48
N GLU A 290 20.84 19.93 2.80
CA GLU A 290 21.25 21.31 3.10
C GLU A 290 22.19 21.40 4.31
N ASN A 291 22.03 20.49 5.28
CA ASN A 291 22.90 20.39 6.45
C ASN A 291 24.06 19.39 6.27
N GLU A 292 24.36 18.99 5.03
CA GLU A 292 25.47 18.10 4.67
C GLU A 292 25.45 16.73 5.38
N ILE A 293 24.28 16.30 5.85
CA ILE A 293 24.08 15.01 6.52
C ILE A 293 24.00 13.88 5.50
N ILE A 294 23.38 14.14 4.34
CA ILE A 294 23.34 13.22 3.20
C ILE A 294 23.81 13.93 1.92
N ASN A 295 24.56 13.21 1.08
CA ASN A 295 24.93 13.69 -0.25
C ASN A 295 24.03 13.00 -1.28
N ILE A 296 23.05 13.73 -1.80
CA ILE A 296 22.05 13.25 -2.75
C ILE A 296 21.70 14.34 -3.78
N THR A 297 21.38 13.94 -5.00
CA THR A 297 21.00 14.88 -6.07
C THR A 297 19.54 15.31 -5.95
N ASP A 298 19.17 16.47 -6.49
CA ASP A 298 17.76 16.91 -6.52
C ASP A 298 16.90 15.98 -7.40
N ASP A 299 17.47 15.44 -8.48
CA ASP A 299 16.82 14.44 -9.32
C ASP A 299 16.47 13.16 -8.53
N ASP A 300 17.37 12.71 -7.64
CA ASP A 300 17.11 11.58 -6.77
C ASP A 300 16.01 11.89 -5.74
N ILE A 301 15.99 13.10 -5.16
CA ILE A 301 14.90 13.53 -4.25
C ILE A 301 13.55 13.52 -4.98
N GLU A 302 13.49 14.08 -6.18
CA GLU A 302 12.25 14.09 -6.96
C GLU A 302 11.82 12.68 -7.38
N ALA A 303 12.76 11.82 -7.79
CA ALA A 303 12.47 10.44 -8.11
C ALA A 303 11.95 9.64 -6.90
N ILE A 304 12.58 9.77 -5.73
CA ILE A 304 12.13 9.13 -4.48
C ILE A 304 10.73 9.62 -4.09
N THR A 305 10.51 10.93 -4.08
CA THR A 305 9.24 11.51 -3.63
C THR A 305 8.12 11.26 -4.62
N SER A 306 8.41 11.04 -5.92
CA SER A 306 7.41 10.66 -6.92
C SER A 306 6.75 9.31 -6.67
N VAL A 307 7.42 8.40 -5.96
CA VAL A 307 6.91 7.06 -5.62
C VAL A 307 6.52 6.92 -4.15
N ALA A 308 6.63 8.01 -3.37
CA ALA A 308 6.32 8.05 -1.96
C ALA A 308 4.80 8.05 -1.72
N GLU A 309 4.32 7.01 -1.04
CA GLU A 309 2.93 6.86 -0.66
C GLU A 309 2.83 6.22 0.73
N ARG A 310 1.71 6.44 1.40
CA ARG A 310 1.35 5.74 2.65
C ARG A 310 1.51 4.23 2.48
N GLY A 311 2.17 3.57 3.43
CA GLY A 311 2.36 2.12 3.38
C GLY A 311 3.60 1.66 2.60
N LYS A 312 4.34 2.57 1.96
CA LYS A 312 5.63 2.25 1.30
C LYS A 312 6.76 2.20 2.33
N ALA A 313 6.60 1.34 3.33
CA ALA A 313 7.54 1.19 4.43
C ALA A 313 7.77 -0.28 4.78
N GLY A 314 8.84 -0.56 5.53
CA GLY A 314 9.19 -1.92 5.92
C GLY A 314 9.80 -2.77 4.80
N TYR A 315 10.25 -3.97 5.14
CA TYR A 315 11.10 -4.81 4.29
C TYR A 315 10.53 -5.11 2.89
N ASN A 316 9.22 -5.27 2.80
CA ASN A 316 8.57 -5.68 1.55
C ASN A 316 8.11 -4.51 0.66
N SER A 317 8.05 -3.28 1.21
CA SER A 317 7.46 -2.12 0.52
C SER A 317 8.29 -0.85 0.54
N GLN A 318 9.40 -0.81 1.30
CA GLN A 318 10.30 0.35 1.33
C GLN A 318 10.78 0.73 -0.08
N ILE A 319 10.99 2.03 -0.27
CA ILE A 319 11.53 2.60 -1.51
C ILE A 319 13.05 2.40 -1.49
N GLY A 320 13.61 2.03 -2.63
CA GLY A 320 15.06 1.93 -2.80
C GLY A 320 15.45 1.96 -4.27
N TRP A 321 16.75 2.05 -4.51
CA TRP A 321 17.35 1.97 -5.83
C TRP A 321 17.45 0.50 -6.24
N TYR A 322 16.51 0.05 -7.07
CA TYR A 322 16.37 -1.35 -7.46
C TYR A 322 16.27 -1.50 -8.98
N GLU A 323 16.64 -2.69 -9.48
CA GLU A 323 16.43 -3.07 -10.87
C GLU A 323 14.92 -3.32 -11.11
N THR A 324 14.34 -2.66 -12.10
CA THR A 324 12.96 -2.86 -12.56
C THR A 324 12.83 -4.18 -13.32
N LYS A 325 11.60 -4.62 -13.56
CA LYS A 325 11.32 -5.79 -14.41
C LYS A 325 11.84 -5.65 -15.85
N GLU A 326 12.06 -4.42 -16.29
CA GLU A 326 12.63 -4.08 -17.61
C GLU A 326 14.17 -4.01 -17.61
N GLY A 327 14.82 -4.28 -16.48
CA GLY A 327 16.27 -4.28 -16.36
C GLY A 327 16.92 -2.91 -16.16
N LYS A 328 16.14 -1.86 -15.86
CA LYS A 328 16.64 -0.51 -15.59
C LYS A 328 16.72 -0.26 -14.09
N MET A 329 17.69 0.53 -13.63
CA MET A 329 17.73 0.96 -12.23
C MET A 329 16.82 2.18 -12.00
N ALA A 330 16.00 2.14 -10.95
CA ALA A 330 15.13 3.25 -10.57
C ALA A 330 14.81 3.25 -9.06
N TRP A 331 14.38 4.39 -8.55
CA TRP A 331 13.77 4.48 -7.22
C TRP A 331 12.36 3.91 -7.26
N ILE A 332 12.17 2.73 -6.69
CA ILE A 332 10.89 2.03 -6.68
C ILE A 332 10.66 1.33 -5.34
N PRO A 333 9.39 1.06 -4.97
CA PRO A 333 9.09 0.14 -3.88
C PRO A 333 9.67 -1.26 -4.14
N TYR A 334 10.20 -1.90 -3.11
CA TYR A 334 10.89 -3.19 -3.23
C TYR A 334 10.07 -4.27 -3.95
N TYR A 335 8.78 -4.41 -3.65
CA TYR A 335 7.89 -5.38 -4.32
C TYR A 335 7.73 -5.19 -5.83
N LYS A 336 8.11 -4.02 -6.39
CA LYS A 336 8.10 -3.75 -7.84
C LYS A 336 9.42 -4.10 -8.53
N SER A 337 10.46 -4.44 -7.78
CA SER A 337 11.76 -4.82 -8.33
C SER A 337 11.66 -6.10 -9.19
N LYS A 338 12.74 -6.40 -9.92
CA LYS A 338 12.83 -7.56 -10.80
C LYS A 338 12.62 -8.88 -10.07
N ASN A 339 13.24 -9.03 -8.90
CA ASN A 339 13.24 -10.28 -8.11
C ASN A 339 13.07 -9.99 -6.60
N PRO A 340 11.90 -9.51 -6.15
CA PRO A 340 11.66 -9.25 -4.74
C PRO A 340 11.56 -10.57 -3.98
N LEU A 341 12.36 -10.72 -2.92
CA LEU A 341 12.24 -11.82 -1.99
C LEU A 341 11.23 -11.43 -0.92
N LEU A 342 10.09 -12.13 -0.88
CA LEU A 342 9.10 -11.92 0.17
C LEU A 342 9.68 -12.35 1.51
N LEU A 343 10.14 -11.39 2.31
CA LEU A 343 10.56 -11.66 3.67
C LEU A 343 9.29 -11.99 4.47
N LYS A 344 9.34 -13.04 5.27
CA LYS A 344 8.24 -13.46 6.13
C LYS A 344 8.64 -13.39 7.59
N CYS A 345 7.86 -12.69 8.42
CA CYS A 345 8.20 -12.46 9.82
C CYS A 345 6.96 -12.05 10.64
N ALA A 346 7.05 -12.17 11.96
CA ALA A 346 6.09 -11.57 12.90
C ALA A 346 6.78 -10.38 13.60
N VAL A 347 6.33 -9.16 13.33
CA VAL A 347 6.85 -7.94 14.00
C VAL A 347 5.76 -7.41 14.91
N ALA A 348 6.06 -7.28 16.20
CA ALA A 348 5.18 -6.55 17.10
C ALA A 348 5.14 -5.07 16.67
N PRO A 349 3.96 -4.43 16.64
CA PRO A 349 3.90 -3.01 16.32
C PRO A 349 4.68 -2.21 17.38
N HIS A 350 5.62 -1.38 16.93
CA HIS A 350 6.37 -0.49 17.80
C HIS A 350 5.92 0.95 17.57
N ASN A 351 5.24 1.52 18.56
CA ASN A 351 4.89 2.94 18.54
C ASN A 351 6.09 3.78 18.95
N VAL A 352 6.34 4.86 18.21
CA VAL A 352 7.51 5.72 18.42
C VAL A 352 7.18 6.84 19.40
N SER A 353 8.11 7.12 20.31
CA SER A 353 8.05 8.29 21.20
C SER A 353 8.83 9.46 20.59
N LEU A 354 8.29 10.67 20.68
CA LEU A 354 8.91 11.89 20.14
C LEU A 354 9.70 12.66 21.21
N PRO A 355 10.85 13.26 20.85
CA PRO A 355 11.53 14.22 21.73
C PRO A 355 10.68 15.48 21.98
N LYS A 356 11.03 16.31 22.96
CA LYS A 356 10.18 17.45 23.38
C LYS A 356 10.20 18.63 22.40
N GLY A 357 11.29 18.87 21.69
CA GLY A 357 11.47 20.04 20.82
C GLY A 357 11.80 19.68 19.36
N LYS A 358 11.99 20.73 18.55
CA LYS A 358 12.55 20.62 17.20
C LYS A 358 14.06 20.35 17.29
N ILE A 359 14.58 19.59 16.34
CA ILE A 359 16.01 19.30 16.29
C ILE A 359 16.82 20.60 16.16
N ALA A 360 17.90 20.69 16.92
CA ALA A 360 18.86 21.79 16.82
C ALA A 360 20.26 21.20 16.67
N LEU A 361 20.87 21.44 15.50
CA LEU A 361 22.25 21.01 15.22
C LEU A 361 23.24 21.84 16.03
N PRO A 362 24.41 21.28 16.40
CA PRO A 362 25.46 22.04 17.04
C PRO A 362 25.92 23.17 16.11
N THR A 363 25.84 24.42 16.56
CA THR A 363 26.45 25.53 15.83
C THR A 363 27.98 25.42 15.92
N SER A 364 28.65 25.35 14.77
CA SER A 364 30.10 25.48 14.67
C SER A 364 30.54 26.89 15.07
N THR A 365 30.50 27.23 16.35
CA THR A 365 31.05 28.50 16.82
C THR A 365 32.57 28.38 16.87
N SER A 366 33.23 28.64 15.74
CA SER A 366 34.65 28.98 15.73
C SER A 366 34.80 30.41 16.29
N THR A 367 34.72 30.55 17.62
CA THR A 367 35.22 31.76 18.29
C THR A 367 36.73 31.58 18.47
N PRO A 368 37.58 32.44 17.88
CA PRO A 368 39.00 32.40 18.17
C PRO A 368 39.19 32.85 19.62
N THR A 369 39.57 31.91 20.49
CA THR A 369 40.04 32.24 21.84
C THR A 369 41.36 33.00 21.69
N PRO A 370 41.49 34.24 22.22
CA PRO A 370 42.79 34.89 22.30
C PRO A 370 43.62 34.14 23.33
N SER A 371 44.72 33.56 22.87
CA SER A 371 45.80 33.04 23.69
C SER A 371 46.38 34.16 24.58
N SER A 372 46.21 34.05 25.89
CA SER A 372 46.99 34.82 26.86
C SER A 372 47.99 33.91 27.56
N SER A 373 49.26 34.15 27.22
CA SER A 373 50.45 33.62 27.87
C SER A 373 50.84 34.50 29.06
N SER A 374 51.10 33.90 30.24
CA SER A 374 52.09 34.34 31.25
C SER A 374 51.97 33.40 32.47
N THR A 375 52.91 32.49 32.76
CA THR A 375 54.24 32.60 33.40
C THR A 375 54.19 31.74 34.70
N PRO A 376 55.16 30.86 34.99
CA PRO A 376 55.08 29.87 36.07
C PRO A 376 55.94 30.20 37.31
N SER A 377 55.49 29.79 38.52
CA SER A 377 56.26 29.19 39.66
C SER A 377 55.45 29.24 40.98
N PRO A 378 55.81 28.50 42.06
CA PRO A 378 56.69 27.33 42.18
C PRO A 378 56.13 26.15 43.02
N ARG A 379 56.68 24.96 42.74
CA ARG A 379 56.98 23.77 43.57
C ARG A 379 56.20 23.52 44.88
N GLU A 380 55.62 22.31 44.95
CA GLU A 380 55.88 21.35 46.03
C GLU A 380 55.69 19.93 45.48
N GLY A 381 56.66 19.04 45.74
CA GLY A 381 56.62 17.64 45.33
C GLY A 381 56.51 16.73 46.54
N ILE A 382 56.04 15.50 46.34
CA ILE A 382 56.34 14.30 47.15
C ILE A 382 56.20 13.07 46.24
N CYS A 383 57.24 12.23 46.25
CA CYS A 383 57.31 10.88 45.69
C CYS A 383 56.49 9.88 46.53
N GLY A 384 55.94 8.84 45.89
CA GLY A 384 55.40 7.67 46.60
C GLY A 384 55.17 6.49 45.66
N THR A 385 55.89 5.41 45.92
CA THR A 385 56.02 4.18 45.12
C THR A 385 54.90 3.16 45.33
N SER A 386 54.66 2.35 44.29
CA SER A 386 54.26 0.93 44.30
C SER A 386 53.05 0.47 45.11
N PHE A 387 52.04 -0.04 44.40
CA PHE A 387 51.39 -1.29 44.80
C PHE A 387 51.03 -2.13 43.58
N ILE A 388 51.64 -3.31 43.53
CA ILE A 388 51.27 -4.44 42.68
C ILE A 388 50.00 -5.07 43.29
N ALA A 389 48.98 -5.30 42.47
CA ALA A 389 47.96 -6.31 42.75
C ALA A 389 47.59 -7.01 41.45
N ALA A 390 47.81 -8.33 41.47
CA ALA A 390 47.65 -9.27 40.40
C ALA A 390 46.25 -9.93 40.43
N LEU A 391 45.97 -10.72 39.39
CA LEU A 391 44.97 -11.80 39.32
C LEU A 391 43.50 -11.31 39.24
N THR A 392 42.59 -11.85 38.41
CA THR A 392 42.43 -13.19 37.83
C THR A 392 41.50 -13.13 36.61
N LEU A 393 41.82 -13.93 35.59
CA LEU A 393 40.89 -14.43 34.57
C LEU A 393 39.93 -15.46 35.18
N LEU A 394 38.62 -15.32 34.95
CA LEU A 394 37.68 -16.44 34.80
C LEU A 394 36.45 -16.03 33.95
N PRO A 395 35.82 -17.00 33.26
CA PRO A 395 35.06 -16.78 32.03
C PRO A 395 33.55 -16.59 32.27
N LEU A 396 32.92 -15.80 31.39
CA LEU A 396 31.47 -15.62 31.32
C LEU A 396 30.79 -16.91 30.83
N ILE A 397 30.11 -17.56 31.76
CA ILE A 397 29.20 -18.68 31.51
C ILE A 397 27.98 -18.18 30.72
N ILE A 398 27.84 -18.72 29.51
CA ILE A 398 26.68 -18.60 28.64
C ILE A 398 25.52 -19.37 29.29
N LYS A 399 24.48 -18.66 29.76
CA LYS A 399 23.18 -19.27 30.07
C LYS A 399 22.32 -19.33 28.81
N ARG A 400 22.28 -20.52 28.22
CA ARG A 400 21.15 -20.99 27.41
C ARG A 400 19.91 -21.06 28.30
N CYS A 401 18.82 -20.43 27.88
CA CYS A 401 17.48 -20.80 28.32
C CYS A 401 16.70 -21.24 27.08
N GLY A 402 16.37 -22.53 27.03
CA GLY A 402 15.29 -23.06 26.23
C GLY A 402 14.18 -23.54 27.16
N LYS A 403 12.95 -23.15 26.84
CA LYS A 403 11.79 -24.02 26.71
C LYS A 403 10.72 -23.29 25.93
#